data_AF-A0A202BCX4-F1
#
_entry.id   AF-A0A202BCX4-F1
#
_cell.length_a   1.000
_cell.length_b   1.000
_cell.length_c   1.000
_cell.angle_alpha   90.00
_cell.angle_beta   90.00
_cell.angle_gamma   90.00
#
_symmetry.space_group_name_H-M   'P 1'
#
loop_
_entity.id
_entity.type
_entity.pdbx_description
1 polymer ?
#
loop_
_entity_poly.entity_id
_entity_poly.type
_entity_poly.pdbx_seq_one_letter_code
_entity_poly.pdbx_strand_id
1 'polypeptide(L)'
;MSLYAELVRHAADQYRSQLDALYARQHAIQQADRIAGLLSKAGLPARAQADEQFMPYVELPLAEELQAMRQAVLSYVCNVLECRLEGGAIAGGHRCYRILPDGAPEQGAGLLLLVTGP
;
A
#
# COMPACT_ATOMS: atom_id res chain seq x y z
N MET A 1 13.56 13.42 -41.90
CA MET A 1 12.91 13.71 -40.61
C MET A 1 14.00 14.01 -39.59
N SER A 2 13.78 14.93 -38.65
CA SER A 2 14.82 15.32 -37.68
C SER A 2 14.89 14.31 -36.53
N LEU A 3 16.08 13.79 -36.24
CA LEU A 3 16.37 12.88 -35.12
C LEU A 3 15.83 13.44 -33.79
N TYR A 4 15.87 14.76 -33.62
CA TYR A 4 15.32 15.44 -32.45
C TYR A 4 13.81 15.22 -32.29
N ALA A 5 13.05 15.27 -33.38
CA ALA A 5 11.60 15.07 -33.35
C ALA A 5 11.23 13.63 -33.00
N GLU A 6 12.04 12.65 -33.42
CA GLU A 6 11.85 11.23 -33.07
C GLU A 6 12.17 10.98 -31.59
N LEU A 7 13.27 11.54 -31.07
CA LEU A 7 13.63 11.43 -29.66
C LEU A 7 12.59 12.08 -28.74
N VAL A 8 12.09 13.27 -29.10
CA VAL A 8 11.01 13.93 -28.35
C VAL A 8 9.73 13.11 -28.37
N ARG A 9 9.37 12.53 -29.52
CA ARG A 9 8.16 11.68 -29.63
C ARG A 9 8.29 10.42 -28.78
N HIS A 10 9.44 9.76 -28.83
CA HIS A 10 9.70 8.57 -28.03
C HIS A 10 9.67 8.86 -26.52
N ALA A 11 10.24 9.99 -26.09
CA ALA A 11 10.16 10.42 -24.69
C ALA A 11 8.70 10.70 -24.28
N ALA A 12 7.92 11.40 -25.11
CA ALA A 12 6.52 11.71 -24.83
C ALA A 12 5.64 10.45 -24.74
N ASP A 13 5.85 9.48 -25.63
CA ASP A 13 5.13 8.20 -25.62
C ASP A 13 5.49 7.38 -24.37
N GLN A 14 6.75 7.40 -23.95
CA GLN A 14 7.19 6.75 -22.72
C GLN A 14 6.53 7.40 -21.48
N TYR A 15 6.49 8.73 -21.39
CA TYR A 15 5.79 9.43 -20.30
C TYR A 15 4.28 9.17 -20.29
N ARG A 16 3.63 9.10 -21.45
CA ARG A 16 2.20 8.74 -21.54
C ARG A 16 1.94 7.34 -21.01
N SER A 17 2.72 6.35 -21.44
CA SER A 17 2.55 4.97 -20.95
C SER A 17 2.74 4.85 -19.43
N GLN A 18 3.66 5.63 -18.86
CA GLN A 18 3.86 5.69 -17.41
C GLN A 18 2.67 6.34 -16.69
N LEU A 19 2.13 7.43 -17.24
CA LEU A 19 0.92 8.08 -16.70
C LEU A 19 -0.30 7.15 -16.78
N ASP A 20 -0.51 6.45 -17.88
CA ASP A 20 -1.61 5.51 -18.04
C ASP A 20 -1.49 4.35 -17.02
N ALA A 21 -0.28 3.87 -16.75
CA ALA A 21 -0.03 2.88 -15.71
C ALA A 21 -0.34 3.40 -14.29
N LEU A 22 -0.04 4.68 -14.00
CA LEU A 22 -0.42 5.34 -12.76
C LEU A 22 -1.94 5.51 -12.64
N TYR A 23 -2.61 5.96 -13.70
CA TYR A 23 -4.06 6.12 -13.72
C TYR A 23 -4.79 4.78 -13.53
N ALA A 24 -4.30 3.70 -14.15
CA ALA A 24 -4.83 2.36 -13.95
C ALA A 24 -4.76 1.90 -12.48
N ARG A 25 -3.86 2.49 -11.68
CA ARG A 25 -3.63 2.17 -10.27
C ARG A 25 -4.13 3.23 -9.30
N GLN A 26 -4.74 4.31 -9.80
CA GLN A 26 -5.24 5.42 -8.99
C GLN A 26 -6.20 4.95 -7.90
N HIS A 27 -7.08 3.99 -8.21
CA HIS A 27 -8.01 3.44 -7.22
C HIS A 27 -7.27 2.75 -6.06
N ALA A 28 -6.20 1.99 -6.35
CA ALA A 28 -5.41 1.32 -5.33
C ALA A 28 -4.65 2.33 -4.45
N ILE A 29 -4.13 3.42 -5.05
CA ILE A 29 -3.46 4.50 -4.31
C ILE A 29 -4.46 5.21 -3.38
N GLN A 30 -5.63 5.59 -3.89
CA GLN A 30 -6.68 6.22 -3.10
C GLN A 30 -7.19 5.31 -1.97
N GLN A 31 -7.24 4.00 -2.22
CA GLN A 31 -7.59 3.02 -1.20
C GLN A 31 -6.52 2.94 -0.10
N ALA A 32 -5.24 2.97 -0.45
CA ALA A 32 -4.14 3.02 0.52
C ALA A 32 -4.25 4.28 1.40
N ASP A 33 -4.44 5.45 0.80
CA ASP A 33 -4.60 6.72 1.51
C ASP A 33 -5.80 6.70 2.45
N ARG A 34 -6.93 6.15 1.99
CA ARG A 34 -8.14 6.01 2.81
C ARG A 34 -7.89 5.10 4.02
N ILE A 35 -7.24 3.96 3.81
CA ILE A 35 -6.91 3.02 4.89
C ILE A 35 -5.95 3.67 5.89
N ALA A 36 -4.89 4.30 5.43
CA ALA A 36 -3.94 5.02 6.29
C ALA A 36 -4.64 6.11 7.11
N GLY A 37 -5.55 6.86 6.48
CA GLY A 37 -6.37 7.88 7.16
C GLY A 37 -7.31 7.30 8.22
N LEU A 38 -7.93 6.14 7.96
CA LEU A 38 -8.79 5.46 8.95
C LEU A 38 -7.97 4.97 10.15
N LEU A 39 -6.81 4.38 9.90
CA LEU A 39 -5.90 3.92 10.95
C LEU A 39 -5.34 5.09 11.77
N SER A 40 -4.97 6.19 11.11
CA SER A 40 -4.53 7.42 11.78
C SER A 40 -5.62 8.00 12.68
N LYS A 41 -6.88 8.03 12.21
CA LYS A 41 -8.04 8.44 13.03
C LYS A 41 -8.27 7.50 14.21
N ALA A 42 -7.93 6.22 14.08
CA ALA A 42 -8.00 5.23 15.13
C ALA A 42 -6.82 5.28 16.12
N GLY A 43 -5.89 6.24 15.96
CA GLY A 43 -4.74 6.43 16.83
C GLY A 43 -3.52 5.60 16.47
N LEU A 44 -3.54 4.90 15.33
CA LEU A 44 -2.41 4.14 14.80
C LEU A 44 -1.64 4.98 13.78
N PRO A 45 -0.30 5.13 13.88
CA PRO A 45 0.48 6.02 13.03
C PRO A 45 0.71 5.47 11.61
N ALA A 46 -0.35 5.05 10.91
CA ALA A 46 -0.27 4.46 9.58
C ALA A 46 -0.01 5.52 8.49
N ARG A 47 0.72 5.14 7.44
CA ARG A 47 1.05 5.99 6.28
C ARG A 47 0.89 5.20 4.99
N ALA A 48 0.29 5.80 3.97
CA ALA A 48 0.30 5.23 2.62
C ALA A 48 1.62 5.59 1.92
N GLN A 49 2.21 4.61 1.23
CA GLN A 49 3.43 4.75 0.45
C GLN A 49 3.29 3.92 -0.83
N ALA A 50 4.22 4.10 -1.77
CA ALA A 50 4.29 3.33 -2.99
C ALA A 50 5.75 2.92 -3.25
N ASP A 51 5.94 1.72 -3.81
CA ASP A 51 7.27 1.24 -4.18
C ASP A 51 7.77 1.88 -5.50
N GLU A 52 8.98 1.52 -5.93
CA GLU A 52 9.58 1.98 -7.20
C GLU A 52 8.76 1.60 -8.44
N GLN A 53 7.87 0.61 -8.31
CA GLN A 53 6.98 0.16 -9.37
C GLN A 53 5.60 0.81 -9.26
N PHE A 54 5.40 1.79 -8.37
CA PHE A 54 4.12 2.45 -8.09
C PHE A 54 3.05 1.48 -7.55
N MET A 55 3.46 0.45 -6.82
CA MET A 55 2.56 -0.43 -6.08
C MET A 55 2.30 0.17 -4.70
N PRO A 56 1.04 0.54 -4.38
CA PRO A 56 0.72 1.17 -3.11
C PRO A 56 0.71 0.15 -1.95
N TYR A 57 1.24 0.58 -0.80
CA TYR A 57 1.22 -0.14 0.47
C TYR A 57 0.95 0.83 1.64
N VAL A 58 0.49 0.28 2.76
CA VAL A 58 0.31 1.01 4.01
C VAL A 58 1.41 0.59 4.97
N GLU A 59 2.23 1.54 5.40
CA GLU A 59 3.19 1.34 6.47
C GLU A 59 2.52 1.61 7.82
N LEU A 60 2.71 0.70 8.77
CA LEU A 60 2.27 0.83 10.16
C LEU A 60 3.50 0.70 11.08
N PRO A 61 4.16 1.82 11.41
CA PRO A 61 5.21 1.83 12.42
C PRO A 61 4.62 1.57 13.81
N LEU A 62 5.06 0.49 14.45
CA LEU A 62 4.69 0.19 15.83
C LEU A 62 5.82 0.60 16.77
N ALA A 63 5.49 1.38 17.80
CA ALA A 63 6.40 1.61 18.93
C ALA A 63 6.67 0.29 19.67
N GLU A 64 7.80 0.18 20.39
CA GLU A 64 8.19 -1.04 21.13
C GLU A 64 7.07 -1.56 22.05
N GLU A 65 6.35 -0.65 22.71
CA GLU A 65 5.23 -0.94 23.61
C GLU A 65 4.07 -1.65 22.87
N LEU A 66 3.75 -1.19 21.67
CA LEU A 66 2.71 -1.74 20.81
C LEU A 66 3.19 -3.01 20.08
N GLN A 67 4.50 -3.21 19.97
CA GLN A 67 5.10 -4.41 19.38
C GLN A 67 4.82 -5.65 20.24
N ALA A 68 4.83 -5.52 21.57
CA ALA A 68 4.41 -6.57 22.50
C ALA A 68 2.91 -6.90 22.36
N MET A 69 2.08 -5.89 22.08
CA MET A 69 0.64 -6.04 21.86
C MET A 69 0.25 -6.18 20.39
N ARG A 70 1.20 -6.52 19.52
CA ARG A 70 1.02 -6.50 18.05
C ARG A 70 -0.20 -7.27 17.59
N GLN A 71 -0.48 -8.44 18.16
CA GLN A 71 -1.63 -9.25 17.74
C GLN A 71 -2.97 -8.57 18.09
N ALA A 72 -3.03 -7.85 19.21
CA ALA A 72 -4.18 -7.02 19.56
C ALA A 72 -4.31 -5.82 18.62
N VAL A 73 -3.19 -5.19 18.24
CA VAL A 73 -3.19 -4.10 17.24
C VAL A 73 -3.68 -4.59 15.87
N LEU A 74 -3.22 -5.75 15.41
CA LEU A 74 -3.69 -6.34 14.15
C LEU A 74 -5.19 -6.68 14.20
N SER A 75 -5.68 -7.24 15.32
CA SER A 75 -7.11 -7.45 15.51
C SER A 75 -7.91 -6.15 15.52
N TYR A 76 -7.36 -5.10 16.13
CA TYR A 76 -7.97 -3.76 16.10
C TYR A 76 -8.00 -3.18 14.69
N VAL A 77 -6.93 -3.34 13.91
CA VAL A 77 -6.87 -2.97 12.48
C VAL A 77 -7.93 -3.74 11.69
N CYS A 78 -8.07 -5.05 11.88
CA CYS A 78 -9.12 -5.85 11.23
C CYS A 78 -10.52 -5.35 11.57
N ASN A 79 -10.76 -4.99 12.84
CA ASN A 79 -12.06 -4.48 13.29
C ASN A 79 -12.36 -3.08 12.72
N VAL A 80 -11.38 -2.18 12.70
CA VAL A 80 -11.54 -0.80 12.20
C VAL A 80 -11.75 -0.78 10.68
N LEU A 81 -11.07 -1.67 9.97
CA LEU A 81 -11.12 -1.74 8.51
C LEU A 81 -12.20 -2.71 8.00
N GLU A 82 -12.84 -3.48 8.88
CA GLU A 82 -13.74 -4.59 8.50
C GLU A 82 -13.07 -5.47 7.42
N CYS A 83 -11.81 -5.83 7.66
CA CYS A 83 -10.95 -6.53 6.71
C CYS A 83 -10.30 -7.75 7.36
N ARG A 84 -9.89 -8.71 6.53
CA ARG A 84 -9.02 -9.81 6.92
C ARG A 84 -7.57 -9.48 6.56
N LEU A 85 -6.67 -9.73 7.50
CA LEU A 85 -5.24 -9.66 7.26
C LEU A 85 -4.73 -11.07 6.97
N GLU A 86 -4.20 -11.29 5.77
CA GLU A 86 -3.52 -12.52 5.40
C GLU A 86 -2.01 -12.34 5.37
N GLY A 87 -1.28 -13.32 5.90
CA GLY A 87 0.18 -13.32 5.88
C GLY A 87 0.83 -12.83 7.18
N GLY A 88 2.13 -12.59 7.07
CA GLY A 88 3.08 -12.38 8.16
C GLY A 88 4.51 -12.73 7.74
N ALA A 89 4.80 -12.68 6.44
CA ALA A 89 6.12 -12.97 5.89
C ALA A 89 7.06 -11.84 6.29
N ILE A 90 8.28 -12.22 6.70
CA ILE A 90 9.31 -11.25 7.06
C ILE A 90 10.07 -10.91 5.78
N ALA A 91 9.88 -9.70 5.27
CA ALA A 91 10.65 -9.16 4.15
C ALA A 91 11.53 -8.02 4.68
N GLY A 92 12.85 -8.17 4.58
CA GLY A 92 13.79 -7.13 5.01
C GLY A 92 13.75 -6.77 6.50
N GLY A 93 13.28 -7.66 7.38
CA GLY A 93 13.10 -7.38 8.81
C GLY A 93 11.74 -6.80 9.19
N HIS A 94 10.88 -6.51 8.21
CA HIS A 94 9.52 -6.02 8.41
C HIS A 94 8.49 -7.13 8.16
N ARG A 95 7.37 -7.08 8.88
CA ARG A 95 6.29 -8.06 8.68
C ARG A 95 5.28 -7.52 7.67
N CYS A 96 5.14 -8.22 6.56
CA CYS A 96 4.20 -7.89 5.51
C CYS A 96 2.90 -8.68 5.71
N TYR A 97 1.79 -7.97 5.79
CA TYR A 97 0.43 -8.49 5.79
C TYR A 97 -0.28 -8.01 4.52
N ARG A 98 -1.28 -8.75 4.06
CA ARG A 98 -2.14 -8.37 2.95
C ARG A 98 -3.53 -8.09 3.49
N ILE A 99 -4.03 -6.88 3.27
CA ILE A 99 -5.37 -6.46 3.63
C ILE A 99 -6.32 -6.95 2.54
N LEU A 100 -7.24 -7.83 2.92
CA LEU A 100 -8.32 -8.32 2.08
C LEU A 100 -9.65 -7.75 2.62
N PRO A 101 -10.42 -7.03 1.81
CA PRO A 101 -11.76 -6.59 2.21
C PRO A 101 -12.65 -7.80 2.54
N ASP A 102 -13.39 -7.75 3.63
CA ASP A 102 -14.30 -8.84 3.99
C ASP A 102 -15.45 -8.87 2.97
N GLY A 103 -15.46 -9.88 2.09
CA GLY A 103 -16.45 -10.04 1.00
C GLY A 103 -15.95 -9.75 -0.42
N ALA A 104 -14.69 -9.35 -0.62
CA ALA A 104 -14.11 -9.27 -1.95
C ALA A 104 -13.55 -10.64 -2.39
N PRO A 105 -13.73 -11.07 -3.65
CA PRO A 105 -13.08 -12.29 -4.15
C PRO A 105 -11.56 -12.16 -3.98
N GLU A 106 -10.89 -13.26 -3.63
CA GLU A 106 -9.44 -13.38 -3.33
C GLU A 106 -8.50 -12.82 -4.43
N GLN A 107 -9.06 -12.45 -5.58
CA GLN A 107 -8.40 -11.89 -6.76
C GLN A 107 -8.43 -10.36 -6.80
N GLY A 108 -9.18 -9.69 -5.91
CA GLY A 108 -9.13 -8.24 -5.75
C GLY A 108 -7.77 -7.83 -5.20
N ALA A 109 -7.19 -6.75 -5.74
CA ALA A 109 -5.88 -6.21 -5.37
C ALA A 109 -5.78 -5.91 -3.86
N GLY A 110 -5.48 -6.93 -3.08
CA GLY A 110 -5.29 -6.83 -1.64
C GLY A 110 -4.11 -5.91 -1.37
N LEU A 111 -4.33 -4.93 -0.50
CA LEU A 111 -3.35 -3.87 -0.24
C LEU A 111 -2.30 -4.39 0.75
N LEU A 112 -1.02 -4.11 0.50
CA LEU A 112 0.03 -4.55 1.41
C LEU A 112 0.07 -3.65 2.65
N LEU A 113 0.11 -4.26 3.84
CA LEU A 113 0.32 -3.62 5.13
C LEU A 113 1.72 -4.02 5.62
N LEU A 114 2.65 -3.07 5.62
CA LEU A 114 4.00 -3.24 6.12
C LEU A 114 4.03 -2.82 7.59
N VAL A 115 4.26 -3.77 8.49
CA VAL A 115 4.42 -3.47 9.92
C VAL A 115 5.91 -3.33 10.21
N THR A 116 6.34 -2.09 10.49
CA THR A 116 7.72 -1.75 10.83
C THR A 116 7.85 -1.67 12.36
N GLY A 117 8.91 -2.29 12.89
CA GLY A 117 9.35 -2.09 14.27
C GLY A 117 10.56 -1.15 14.28
N PRO A 118 10.91 -0.57 15.44
CA PRO A 118 12.13 0.21 15.60
C PRO A 118 13.41 -0.63 15.37
#